data_AF-A0A6I9MZ45-F1
#
_entry.id   AF-A0A6I9MZ45-F1
#
_cell.length_a   1.000
_cell.length_b   1.000
_cell.length_c   1.000
_cell.angle_alpha   90.00
_cell.angle_beta   90.00
_cell.angle_gamma   90.00
#
_symmetry.space_group_name_H-M   'P 1'
#
loop_
_entity.id
_entity.type
_entity.pdbx_description
1 polymer ?
#
loop_
_entity_poly.entity_id
_entity_poly.type
_entity_poly.pdbx_seq_one_letter_code
_entity_poly.pdbx_strand_id
1 'polypeptide(L)'
;RQVQLERGDAAAQELVNSLQVLEVMAGAMAAELRPLLLEHLPHLFTCLQHPYTAVRHMAARCVGVLSKIAMLETMNGFLECVLPWLAAIEDCTKQEGAIEALACVMEQLDVDIVPYIVLLVVPVLGRMSDPSDSIRFMATQCFATLIRLLPLESGIPDPPAMSADLIRQKARERDFLEQLLDGRKLENYKIPVPIKAELRKYQQVCVRFKC
;
A
#
# COMPACT_ATOMS: atom_id res chain seq x y z
N ARG A 1 -12.72 -21.22 21.78
CA ARG A 1 -12.14 -20.93 20.45
C ARG A 1 -12.26 -22.12 19.49
N GLN A 2 -11.85 -23.35 19.85
CA GLN A 2 -11.99 -24.53 18.96
C GLN A 2 -13.45 -24.96 18.67
N VAL A 3 -14.38 -24.81 19.61
CA VAL A 3 -15.78 -25.27 19.43
C VAL A 3 -16.61 -24.38 18.48
N GLN A 4 -16.22 -23.12 18.23
CA GLN A 4 -16.90 -22.25 17.24
C GLN A 4 -16.47 -22.52 15.79
N LEU A 5 -15.31 -23.15 15.58
CA LEU A 5 -14.82 -23.50 14.26
C LEU A 5 -15.54 -24.72 13.65
N GLU A 6 -16.18 -25.56 14.46
CA GLU A 6 -16.83 -26.81 14.00
C GLU A 6 -18.23 -26.61 13.39
N ARG A 7 -18.86 -25.44 13.57
CA ARG A 7 -20.20 -25.14 13.02
C ARG A 7 -20.22 -24.11 11.88
N GLY A 8 -19.06 -23.54 11.52
CA GLY A 8 -19.01 -22.38 10.64
C GLY A 8 -19.57 -21.14 11.34
N ASP A 9 -18.89 -20.00 11.21
CA ASP A 9 -19.42 -18.75 11.71
C ASP A 9 -20.43 -18.20 10.69
N ALA A 10 -21.70 -18.49 10.92
CA ALA A 10 -22.80 -18.06 10.04
C ALA A 10 -22.81 -16.53 9.85
N ALA A 11 -22.45 -15.76 10.88
CA ALA A 11 -22.38 -14.31 10.79
C ALA A 11 -21.22 -13.86 9.88
N ALA A 12 -20.07 -14.55 9.94
CA ALA A 12 -18.97 -14.27 9.03
C ALA A 12 -19.32 -14.60 7.57
N GLN A 13 -20.06 -15.68 7.33
CA GLN A 13 -20.52 -16.03 5.98
C GLN A 13 -21.52 -15.01 5.44
N GLU A 14 -22.46 -14.55 6.26
CA GLU A 14 -23.41 -13.50 5.90
C GLU A 14 -22.70 -12.18 5.58
N LEU A 15 -21.67 -11.83 6.36
CA LEU A 15 -20.83 -10.67 6.10
C LEU A 15 -20.09 -10.80 4.76
N VAL A 16 -19.46 -11.94 4.49
CA VAL A 16 -18.78 -12.18 3.19
C VAL A 16 -19.76 -12.04 2.02
N ASN A 17 -20.96 -12.62 2.14
CA ASN A 17 -21.99 -12.51 1.10
C ASN A 17 -22.42 -11.04 0.89
N SER A 18 -22.60 -10.29 1.97
CA SER A 18 -22.99 -8.87 1.91
C SER A 18 -21.91 -8.01 1.27
N LEU A 19 -20.64 -8.23 1.64
CA LEU A 19 -19.49 -7.56 1.04
C LEU A 19 -19.34 -7.92 -0.44
N GLN A 20 -19.60 -9.17 -0.82
CA GLN A 20 -19.57 -9.58 -2.23
C GLN A 20 -20.65 -8.88 -3.06
N VAL A 21 -21.87 -8.74 -2.52
CA VAL A 21 -22.93 -7.97 -3.17
C VAL A 21 -22.51 -6.51 -3.34
N LEU A 22 -21.93 -5.91 -2.30
CA LEU A 22 -21.42 -4.54 -2.37
C LEU A 22 -20.33 -4.40 -3.45
N GLU A 23 -19.36 -5.31 -3.49
CA GLU A 23 -18.26 -5.30 -4.46
C GLU A 23 -18.75 -5.35 -5.92
N VAL A 24 -19.69 -6.25 -6.21
CA VAL A 24 -20.25 -6.41 -7.56
C VAL A 24 -21.12 -5.22 -7.97
N MET A 25 -21.92 -4.69 -7.03
CA MET A 25 -22.91 -3.66 -7.35
C MET A 25 -22.33 -2.25 -7.34
N ALA A 26 -21.30 -1.97 -6.52
CA ALA A 26 -20.79 -0.60 -6.31
C ALA A 26 -20.39 0.11 -7.61
N GLY A 27 -19.81 -0.62 -8.57
CA GLY A 27 -19.44 -0.05 -9.88
C GLY A 27 -20.63 0.37 -10.76
N ALA A 28 -21.81 -0.21 -10.54
CA ALA A 28 -23.04 0.08 -11.28
C ALA A 28 -23.98 1.06 -10.56
N MET A 29 -23.66 1.44 -9.32
CA MET A 29 -24.48 2.36 -8.53
C MET A 29 -24.39 3.81 -9.05
N ALA A 30 -25.49 4.54 -8.91
CA ALA A 30 -25.57 5.94 -9.30
C ALA A 30 -24.59 6.79 -8.46
N ALA A 31 -24.05 7.87 -9.03
CA ALA A 31 -23.00 8.67 -8.40
C ALA A 31 -23.47 9.34 -7.10
N GLU A 32 -24.77 9.58 -6.97
CA GLU A 32 -25.45 10.13 -5.81
C GLU A 32 -25.39 9.21 -4.58
N LEU A 33 -25.15 7.90 -4.78
CA LEU A 33 -25.02 6.93 -3.69
C LEU A 33 -23.59 6.79 -3.19
N ARG A 34 -22.60 7.38 -3.87
CA ARG A 34 -21.19 7.32 -3.46
C ARG A 34 -20.93 7.82 -2.04
N PRO A 35 -21.53 8.95 -1.57
CA PRO A 35 -21.36 9.39 -0.19
C PRO A 35 -21.81 8.34 0.83
N LEU A 36 -22.94 7.66 0.57
CA LEU A 36 -23.45 6.60 1.43
C LEU A 36 -22.51 5.39 1.46
N LEU A 37 -21.92 5.01 0.31
CA LEU A 37 -20.91 3.95 0.27
C LEU A 37 -19.66 4.32 1.07
N LEU A 38 -19.25 5.60 1.03
CA LEU A 38 -18.08 6.09 1.77
C LEU A 38 -18.29 6.10 3.29
N GLU A 39 -19.53 6.21 3.79
CA GLU A 39 -19.82 6.04 5.23
C GLU A 39 -19.43 4.65 5.76
N HIS A 40 -19.42 3.64 4.88
CA HIS A 40 -19.01 2.28 5.22
C HIS A 40 -17.50 2.05 5.12
N LEU A 41 -16.72 2.97 4.55
CA LEU A 41 -15.28 2.81 4.37
C LEU A 41 -14.51 2.49 5.67
N PRO A 42 -14.78 3.16 6.82
CA PRO A 42 -14.13 2.81 8.10
C PRO A 42 -14.45 1.38 8.58
N HIS A 43 -15.65 0.89 8.27
CA HIS A 43 -16.08 -0.47 8.60
C HIS A 43 -15.34 -1.50 7.73
N LEU A 44 -15.14 -1.19 6.45
CA LEU A 44 -14.31 -2.01 5.56
C LEU A 44 -12.87 -2.08 6.06
N PHE A 45 -12.29 -0.95 6.49
CA PHE A 45 -10.95 -0.95 7.09
C PHE A 45 -10.87 -1.80 8.35
N THR A 46 -11.90 -1.78 9.20
CA THR A 46 -11.98 -2.70 10.34
C THR A 46 -12.00 -4.16 9.90
N CYS A 47 -12.72 -4.48 8.83
CA CYS A 47 -12.81 -5.85 8.28
C CYS A 47 -11.49 -6.35 7.69
N LEU A 48 -10.58 -5.46 7.25
CA LEU A 48 -9.23 -5.85 6.81
C LEU A 48 -8.41 -6.47 7.94
N GLN A 49 -8.75 -6.21 9.21
CA GLN A 49 -8.09 -6.80 10.37
C GLN A 49 -8.83 -8.04 10.92
N HIS A 50 -9.85 -8.52 10.21
CA HIS A 50 -10.67 -9.62 10.68
C HIS A 50 -9.87 -10.93 10.76
N PRO A 51 -10.05 -11.79 11.78
CA PRO A 51 -9.31 -13.05 11.90
C PRO A 51 -9.53 -14.02 10.73
N TYR A 52 -10.70 -13.96 10.09
CA TYR A 52 -11.01 -14.79 8.92
C TYR A 52 -10.53 -14.17 7.62
N THR A 53 -9.66 -14.90 6.91
CA THR A 53 -9.10 -14.50 5.61
C THR A 53 -10.18 -14.18 4.57
N ALA A 54 -11.31 -14.93 4.55
CA ALA A 54 -12.39 -14.66 3.61
C ALA A 54 -13.02 -13.26 3.79
N VAL A 55 -13.16 -12.81 5.04
CA VAL A 55 -13.67 -11.47 5.35
C VAL A 55 -12.64 -10.40 4.94
N ARG A 56 -11.35 -10.62 5.25
CA ARG A 56 -10.26 -9.71 4.85
C ARG A 56 -10.21 -9.55 3.33
N HIS A 57 -10.21 -10.67 2.61
CA HIS A 57 -10.16 -10.70 1.15
C HIS A 57 -11.33 -9.95 0.53
N MET A 58 -12.56 -10.20 1.01
CA MET A 58 -13.73 -9.53 0.44
C MET A 58 -13.78 -8.03 0.79
N ALA A 59 -13.32 -7.64 1.99
CA ALA A 59 -13.16 -6.25 2.35
C ALA A 59 -12.09 -5.55 1.47
N ALA A 60 -10.96 -6.19 1.22
CA ALA A 60 -9.91 -5.70 0.32
C ALA A 60 -10.44 -5.45 -1.09
N ARG A 61 -11.23 -6.38 -1.64
CA ARG A 61 -11.89 -6.19 -2.94
C ARG A 61 -12.88 -5.04 -2.95
N CYS A 62 -13.68 -4.88 -1.89
CA CYS A 62 -14.57 -3.73 -1.75
C CYS A 62 -13.79 -2.41 -1.76
N VAL A 63 -12.69 -2.31 -1.00
CA VAL A 63 -11.82 -1.13 -0.99
C VAL A 63 -11.25 -0.87 -2.39
N GLY A 64 -10.84 -1.92 -3.10
CA GLY A 64 -10.43 -1.82 -4.50
C GLY A 64 -11.50 -1.18 -5.38
N VAL A 65 -12.74 -1.70 -5.37
CA VAL A 65 -13.83 -1.13 -6.18
C VAL A 65 -14.16 0.31 -5.77
N LEU A 66 -14.16 0.61 -4.47
CA LEU A 66 -14.36 1.97 -3.96
C LEU A 66 -13.27 2.93 -4.43
N SER A 67 -12.02 2.47 -4.52
CA SER A 67 -10.91 3.28 -5.05
C SER A 67 -11.13 3.69 -6.50
N LYS A 68 -11.88 2.90 -7.29
CA LYS A 68 -12.20 3.24 -8.67
C LYS A 68 -13.35 4.25 -8.79
N ILE A 69 -14.38 4.14 -7.95
CA ILE A 69 -15.58 5.00 -8.05
C ILE A 69 -15.48 6.29 -7.22
N ALA A 70 -14.69 6.29 -6.16
CA ALA A 70 -14.47 7.38 -5.21
C ALA A 70 -12.99 7.41 -4.79
N MET A 71 -12.12 7.60 -5.80
CA MET A 71 -10.67 7.49 -5.66
C MET A 71 -10.10 8.40 -4.60
N LEU A 72 -10.49 9.66 -4.60
CA LEU A 72 -9.88 10.68 -3.77
C LEU A 72 -10.07 10.37 -2.28
N GLU A 73 -11.31 10.09 -1.88
CA GLU A 73 -11.71 9.78 -0.52
C GLU A 73 -11.16 8.42 -0.08
N THR A 74 -11.27 7.41 -0.95
CA THR A 74 -10.81 6.04 -0.63
C THR A 74 -9.30 5.98 -0.49
N MET A 75 -8.54 6.60 -1.40
CA MET A 75 -7.08 6.58 -1.36
C MET A 75 -6.53 7.39 -0.18
N ASN A 76 -7.10 8.56 0.11
CA ASN A 76 -6.69 9.31 1.31
C ASN A 76 -6.92 8.50 2.59
N GLY A 77 -8.11 7.91 2.74
CA GLY A 77 -8.40 7.03 3.88
C GLY A 77 -7.49 5.81 3.93
N PHE A 78 -7.20 5.19 2.79
CA PHE A 78 -6.30 4.05 2.70
C PHE A 78 -4.86 4.42 3.12
N LEU A 79 -4.32 5.52 2.60
CA LEU A 79 -2.96 5.97 2.89
C LEU A 79 -2.79 6.39 4.36
N GLU A 80 -3.81 6.99 4.96
CA GLU A 80 -3.74 7.46 6.35
C GLU A 80 -4.04 6.35 7.37
N CYS A 81 -5.01 5.47 7.08
CA CYS A 81 -5.47 4.47 8.04
C CYS A 81 -4.88 3.08 7.84
N VAL A 82 -4.70 2.63 6.59
CA VAL A 82 -4.38 1.23 6.26
C VAL A 82 -2.90 1.05 5.90
N LEU A 83 -2.33 1.93 5.07
CA LEU A 83 -0.93 1.85 4.66
C LEU A 83 0.06 1.76 5.86
N PRO A 84 -0.13 2.50 6.98
CA PRO A 84 0.76 2.39 8.14
C PRO A 84 0.78 0.99 8.76
N TRP A 85 -0.25 0.16 8.55
CA TRP A 85 -0.31 -1.21 9.06
C TRP A 85 0.73 -2.12 8.41
N LEU A 86 1.26 -1.80 7.22
CA LEU A 86 2.40 -2.53 6.68
C LEU A 86 3.59 -2.49 7.66
N ALA A 87 3.76 -1.40 8.42
CA ALA A 87 4.81 -1.26 9.42
C ALA A 87 4.53 -2.00 10.74
N ALA A 88 3.32 -2.56 10.94
CA ALA A 88 2.92 -3.23 12.18
C ALA A 88 3.44 -4.69 12.23
N ILE A 89 4.76 -4.86 12.34
CA ILE A 89 5.45 -6.17 12.29
C ILE A 89 4.99 -7.15 13.39
N GLU A 90 4.43 -6.64 14.48
CA GLU A 90 3.89 -7.46 15.58
C GLU A 90 2.49 -8.04 15.29
N ASP A 91 1.82 -7.56 14.24
CA ASP A 91 0.45 -7.95 13.89
C ASP A 91 0.35 -8.36 12.42
N CYS A 92 0.62 -9.65 12.17
CA CYS A 92 0.52 -10.23 10.83
C CYS A 92 -0.86 -10.03 10.20
N THR A 93 -1.94 -10.00 10.99
CA THR A 93 -3.30 -9.87 10.45
C THR A 93 -3.50 -8.49 9.82
N LYS A 94 -3.00 -7.45 10.49
CA LYS A 94 -3.00 -6.08 9.96
C LYS A 94 -2.15 -5.96 8.70
N GLN A 95 -0.96 -6.54 8.71
CA GLN A 95 -0.06 -6.48 7.55
C GLN A 95 -0.63 -7.23 6.34
N GLU A 96 -1.19 -8.43 6.55
CA GLU A 96 -1.86 -9.22 5.50
C GLU A 96 -3.06 -8.46 4.92
N GLY A 97 -3.93 -7.92 5.77
CA GLY A 97 -5.07 -7.11 5.32
C GLY A 97 -4.66 -5.87 4.53
N ALA A 98 -3.59 -5.19 4.96
CA ALA A 98 -3.10 -4.00 4.28
C ALA A 98 -2.46 -4.31 2.93
N ILE A 99 -1.62 -5.34 2.82
CA ILE A 99 -0.98 -5.70 1.55
C ILE A 99 -1.98 -6.30 0.56
N GLU A 100 -3.00 -7.00 1.04
CA GLU A 100 -4.09 -7.52 0.22
C GLU A 100 -4.99 -6.41 -0.30
N ALA A 101 -5.37 -5.45 0.56
CA ALA A 101 -6.10 -4.26 0.13
C ALA A 101 -5.32 -3.44 -0.90
N LEU A 102 -4.00 -3.28 -0.70
CA LEU A 102 -3.14 -2.62 -1.68
C LEU A 102 -3.18 -3.32 -3.04
N ALA A 103 -3.05 -4.65 -3.07
CA ALA A 103 -3.10 -5.41 -4.31
C ALA A 103 -4.44 -5.22 -5.05
N CYS A 104 -5.57 -5.23 -4.33
CA CYS A 104 -6.89 -4.97 -4.91
C CYS A 104 -7.05 -3.53 -5.44
N VAL A 105 -6.53 -2.53 -4.72
CA VAL A 105 -6.52 -1.13 -5.18
C VAL A 105 -5.69 -0.99 -6.45
N MET A 106 -4.51 -1.60 -6.49
CA MET A 106 -3.63 -1.58 -7.67
C MET A 106 -4.30 -2.22 -8.89
N GLU A 107 -4.98 -3.35 -8.70
CA GLU A 107 -5.72 -4.02 -9.76
C GLU A 107 -6.87 -3.16 -10.31
N GLN A 108 -7.56 -2.40 -9.44
CA GLN A 108 -8.72 -1.61 -9.83
C GLN A 108 -8.37 -0.26 -10.46
N LEU A 109 -7.29 0.38 -9.98
CA LEU A 109 -6.84 1.69 -10.47
C LEU A 109 -5.94 1.59 -11.70
N ASP A 110 -5.18 0.50 -11.86
CA ASP A 110 -4.22 0.31 -12.95
C ASP A 110 -3.30 1.55 -13.12
N VAL A 111 -3.44 2.34 -14.20
CA VAL A 111 -2.63 3.54 -14.45
C VAL A 111 -3.04 4.71 -13.55
N ASP A 112 -4.27 4.75 -13.05
CA ASP A 112 -4.76 5.85 -12.23
C ASP A 112 -4.13 5.89 -10.82
N ILE A 113 -3.38 4.85 -10.45
CA ILE A 113 -2.61 4.82 -9.19
C ILE A 113 -1.37 5.72 -9.24
N VAL A 114 -0.92 6.13 -10.43
CA VAL A 114 0.35 6.84 -10.64
C VAL A 114 0.57 8.05 -9.71
N PRO A 115 -0.43 8.92 -9.43
CA PRO A 115 -0.26 10.04 -8.51
C PRO A 115 0.15 9.64 -7.08
N TYR A 116 -0.09 8.40 -6.69
CA TYR A 116 0.15 7.84 -5.36
C TYR A 116 1.37 6.91 -5.30
N ILE A 117 1.97 6.54 -6.43
CA ILE A 117 3.02 5.50 -6.50
C ILE A 117 4.19 5.80 -5.57
N VAL A 118 4.67 7.05 -5.51
CA VAL A 118 5.81 7.43 -4.66
C VAL A 118 5.56 7.04 -3.20
N LEU A 119 4.35 7.30 -2.69
CA LEU A 119 3.91 6.98 -1.33
C LEU A 119 3.78 5.48 -1.06
N LEU A 120 3.66 4.66 -2.12
CA LEU A 120 3.42 3.23 -2.03
C LEU A 120 4.70 2.42 -2.21
N VAL A 121 5.62 2.87 -3.06
CA VAL A 121 6.85 2.12 -3.40
C VAL A 121 7.71 1.88 -2.16
N VAL A 122 7.94 2.91 -1.34
CA VAL A 122 8.85 2.80 -0.18
C VAL A 122 8.30 1.84 0.89
N PRO A 123 7.03 1.96 1.34
CA PRO A 123 6.45 0.99 2.27
C PRO A 123 6.46 -0.45 1.74
N VAL A 124 6.13 -0.65 0.46
CA VAL A 124 6.08 -2.00 -0.15
C VAL A 124 7.48 -2.59 -0.29
N LEU A 125 8.46 -1.80 -0.71
CA LEU A 125 9.86 -2.22 -0.78
C LEU A 125 10.34 -2.75 0.58
N GLY A 126 9.98 -2.06 1.66
CA GLY A 126 10.30 -2.47 3.03
C GLY A 126 9.65 -3.78 3.48
N ARG A 127 8.66 -4.31 2.74
CA ARG A 127 7.98 -5.59 3.03
C ARG A 127 8.42 -6.76 2.14
N MET A 128 9.29 -6.51 1.15
CA MET A 128 9.88 -7.58 0.32
C MET A 128 10.87 -8.48 1.09
N SER A 129 11.19 -8.13 2.33
CA SER A 129 12.02 -8.92 3.25
C SER A 129 11.27 -9.26 4.54
N ASP A 130 9.93 -9.22 4.52
CA ASP A 130 9.10 -9.51 5.69
C ASP A 130 9.25 -10.98 6.15
N PRO A 131 9.23 -11.26 7.47
CA PRO A 131 9.30 -12.62 7.99
C PRO A 131 8.14 -13.52 7.51
N SER A 132 6.97 -12.95 7.24
CA SER A 132 5.84 -13.71 6.70
C SER A 132 5.99 -13.94 5.20
N ASP A 133 5.87 -15.20 4.78
CA ASP A 133 5.96 -15.61 3.38
C ASP A 133 4.82 -15.01 2.53
N SER A 134 3.60 -14.90 3.08
CA SER A 134 2.44 -14.33 2.40
C SER A 134 2.66 -12.86 2.08
N ILE A 135 3.06 -12.09 3.08
CA ILE A 135 3.32 -10.65 2.96
C ILE A 135 4.48 -10.41 1.99
N ARG A 136 5.57 -11.16 2.14
CA ARG A 136 6.75 -11.02 1.29
C ARG A 136 6.43 -11.30 -0.18
N PHE A 137 5.65 -12.35 -0.45
CA PHE A 137 5.21 -12.70 -1.80
C PHE A 137 4.35 -11.58 -2.40
N MET A 138 3.31 -11.13 -1.68
CA MET A 138 2.43 -10.07 -2.17
C MET A 138 3.15 -8.74 -2.36
N ALA A 139 4.02 -8.36 -1.43
CA ALA A 139 4.83 -7.15 -1.53
C ALA A 139 5.75 -7.19 -2.76
N THR A 140 6.34 -8.35 -3.08
CA THR A 140 7.17 -8.51 -4.27
C THR A 140 6.36 -8.31 -5.56
N GLN A 141 5.15 -8.86 -5.63
CA GLN A 141 4.26 -8.67 -6.78
C GLN A 141 3.81 -7.21 -6.91
N CYS A 142 3.39 -6.59 -5.80
CA CYS A 142 2.99 -5.19 -5.78
C CYS A 142 4.15 -4.28 -6.21
N PHE A 143 5.35 -4.50 -5.66
CA PHE A 143 6.54 -3.72 -6.03
C PHE A 143 6.87 -3.83 -7.51
N ALA A 144 6.80 -5.04 -8.08
CA ALA A 144 7.05 -5.26 -9.51
C ALA A 144 6.09 -4.47 -10.41
N THR A 145 4.83 -4.30 -10.01
CA THR A 145 3.87 -3.46 -10.73
C THR A 145 4.15 -1.97 -10.51
N LEU A 146 4.36 -1.54 -9.26
CA LEU A 146 4.61 -0.14 -8.92
C LEU A 146 5.87 0.40 -9.60
N ILE A 147 6.97 -0.36 -9.60
CA ILE A 147 8.24 0.09 -10.21
C ILE A 147 8.13 0.23 -11.73
N ARG A 148 7.25 -0.54 -12.38
CA ARG A 148 6.98 -0.43 -13.82
C ARG A 148 6.21 0.84 -14.16
N LEU A 149 5.33 1.29 -13.27
CA LEU A 149 4.51 2.48 -13.44
C LEU A 149 5.21 3.76 -12.93
N LEU A 150 6.20 3.64 -12.05
CA LEU A 150 6.94 4.77 -11.45
C LEU A 150 7.46 5.82 -12.46
N PRO A 151 8.00 5.46 -13.65
CA PRO A 151 8.44 6.47 -14.62
C PRO A 151 7.34 7.41 -15.10
N LEU A 152 6.06 6.98 -15.02
CA LEU A 152 4.90 7.78 -15.45
C LEU A 152 4.55 8.90 -14.46
N GLU A 153 5.08 8.87 -13.24
CA GLU A 153 4.79 9.87 -12.21
C GLU A 153 5.36 11.25 -12.53
N SER A 154 6.44 11.28 -13.33
CA SER A 154 7.12 12.52 -13.67
C SER A 154 6.21 13.51 -14.41
N GLY A 155 5.91 14.64 -13.76
CA GLY A 155 5.08 15.71 -14.33
C GLY A 155 3.59 15.65 -13.97
N ILE A 156 3.15 14.69 -13.15
CA ILE A 156 1.77 14.63 -12.67
C ILE A 156 1.62 15.47 -11.37
N PRO A 157 0.65 16.39 -11.30
CA PRO A 157 0.39 17.16 -10.09
C PRO A 157 -0.18 16.28 -8.97
N ASP A 158 0.01 16.71 -7.73
CA ASP A 158 -0.57 16.01 -6.58
C ASP A 158 -2.11 16.07 -6.60
N PRO A 159 -2.82 15.01 -6.19
CA PRO A 159 -4.27 15.00 -6.11
C PRO A 159 -4.81 16.13 -5.21
N PRO A 160 -5.90 16.81 -5.60
CA PRO A 160 -6.34 18.07 -4.99
C PRO A 160 -6.80 17.97 -3.52
N ALA A 161 -7.14 16.78 -3.02
CA ALA A 161 -7.51 16.60 -1.61
C ALA A 161 -6.49 15.77 -0.82
N MET A 162 -5.28 15.56 -1.33
CA MET A 162 -4.21 14.92 -0.56
C MET A 162 -3.85 15.79 0.66
N SER A 163 -3.73 15.18 1.84
CA SER A 163 -3.41 15.91 3.06
C SER A 163 -1.97 16.49 3.02
N ALA A 164 -1.76 17.59 3.74
CA ALA A 164 -0.46 18.26 3.77
C ALA A 164 0.67 17.37 4.32
N ASP A 165 0.33 16.41 5.19
CA ASP A 165 1.27 15.40 5.68
C ASP A 165 1.67 14.41 4.58
N LEU A 166 0.72 13.90 3.81
CA LEU A 166 0.98 13.01 2.67
C LEU A 166 1.81 13.72 1.58
N ILE A 167 1.56 14.99 1.29
CA ILE A 167 2.36 15.77 0.33
C ILE A 167 3.81 15.89 0.82
N ARG A 168 4.02 16.19 2.11
CA ARG A 168 5.38 16.25 2.69
C ARG A 168 6.08 14.89 2.65
N GLN A 169 5.35 13.82 2.97
CA GLN A 169 5.89 12.46 2.92
C GLN A 169 6.26 12.08 1.48
N LYS A 170 5.39 12.37 0.51
CA LYS A 170 5.64 12.13 -0.92
C LYS A 170 6.89 12.84 -1.40
N ALA A 171 7.11 14.09 -1.01
CA ALA A 171 8.32 14.83 -1.36
C ALA A 171 9.59 14.14 -0.83
N ARG A 172 9.59 13.73 0.45
CA ARG A 172 10.74 13.01 1.06
C ARG A 172 11.00 11.67 0.38
N GLU A 173 9.95 10.91 0.09
CA GLU A 173 10.07 9.61 -0.56
C GLU A 173 10.49 9.73 -2.03
N ARG A 174 10.07 10.79 -2.74
CA ARG A 174 10.55 11.10 -4.09
C ARG A 174 12.05 11.34 -4.09
N ASP A 175 12.55 12.17 -3.18
CA ASP A 175 13.99 12.44 -3.05
C ASP A 175 14.78 11.15 -2.80
N PHE A 176 14.27 10.27 -1.93
CA PHE A 176 14.86 8.96 -1.68
C PHE A 176 14.87 8.06 -2.93
N LEU A 177 13.74 7.97 -3.65
CA LEU A 177 13.65 7.16 -4.87
C LEU A 177 14.54 7.68 -5.99
N GLU A 178 14.68 9.00 -6.13
CA GLU A 178 15.62 9.58 -7.09
C GLU A 178 17.07 9.20 -6.79
N GLN A 179 17.48 9.16 -5.52
CA GLN A 179 18.81 8.70 -5.13
C GLN A 179 18.99 7.19 -5.36
N LEU A 180 17.94 6.39 -5.14
CA LEU A 180 17.98 4.94 -5.35
C LEU A 180 18.10 4.57 -6.84
N LEU A 181 17.40 5.30 -7.70
CA LEU A 181 17.33 5.02 -9.14
C LEU A 181 18.43 5.73 -9.95
N ASP A 182 18.83 6.94 -9.56
CA ASP A 182 19.93 7.68 -10.16
C ASP A 182 21.17 7.68 -9.26
N GLY A 183 22.05 6.72 -9.50
CA GLY A 183 23.34 6.58 -8.82
C GLY A 183 24.23 7.83 -8.83
N ARG A 184 23.96 8.80 -9.69
CA ARG A 184 24.71 10.07 -9.80
C ARG A 184 24.25 11.11 -8.78
N LYS A 185 23.02 11.00 -8.28
CA LYS A 185 22.43 11.88 -7.25
C LYS A 185 22.70 11.39 -5.82
N LEU A 186 23.42 10.28 -5.64
CA LEU A 186 23.74 9.79 -4.30
C LEU A 186 24.53 10.84 -3.50
N GLU A 187 23.98 11.17 -2.33
CA GLU A 187 24.65 12.02 -1.36
C GLU A 187 25.97 11.40 -0.90
N ASN A 188 26.93 12.25 -0.56
CA ASN A 188 28.22 11.80 -0.06
C ASN A 188 28.06 11.28 1.38
N TYR A 189 28.00 9.96 1.55
CA TYR A 189 28.10 9.35 2.86
C TYR A 189 29.47 9.65 3.51
N LYS A 190 29.45 10.35 4.65
CA LYS A 190 30.66 10.59 5.45
C LYS A 190 30.89 9.39 6.36
N ILE A 191 31.91 8.61 6.04
CA ILE A 191 32.30 7.44 6.84
C ILE A 191 32.70 7.92 8.24
N PRO A 192 32.01 7.48 9.32
CA PRO A 192 32.27 7.96 10.68
C PRO A 192 33.56 7.39 11.27
N VAL A 193 34.13 6.35 10.64
CA VAL A 193 35.37 5.70 11.07
C VAL A 193 36.54 6.14 10.17
N PRO A 194 37.68 6.56 10.74
CA PRO A 194 38.84 6.95 9.95
C PRO A 194 39.45 5.73 9.24
N ILE A 195 39.26 5.66 7.92
CA ILE A 195 39.87 4.64 7.05
C ILE A 195 41.22 5.19 6.56
N LYS A 196 42.32 4.49 6.87
CA LYS A 196 43.67 4.79 6.34
C LYS A 196 43.84 4.26 4.91
N ALA A 197 42.94 4.63 4.00
CA ALA A 197 43.02 4.25 2.59
C ALA A 197 42.31 5.29 1.72
N GLU A 198 42.91 5.62 0.59
CA GLU A 198 42.24 6.41 -0.45
C GLU A 198 41.29 5.52 -1.24
N LEU A 199 39.99 5.72 -1.05
CA LEU A 199 38.96 4.99 -1.79
C LEU A 199 38.92 5.47 -3.25
N ARG A 200 39.08 4.54 -4.18
CA ARG A 200 38.89 4.77 -5.62
C ARG A 200 37.42 5.11 -5.91
N LYS A 201 37.15 5.80 -7.03
CA LYS A 201 35.78 6.24 -7.39
C LYS A 201 34.71 5.15 -7.27
N TYR A 202 34.95 3.94 -7.79
CA TYR A 202 33.98 2.84 -7.68
C TYR A 202 33.80 2.36 -6.23
N GLN A 203 34.84 2.40 -5.40
CA GLN A 203 34.74 2.05 -3.98
C GLN A 203 33.94 3.09 -3.20
N GLN A 204 34.07 4.37 -3.55
CA GLN A 204 33.24 5.43 -3.00
C GLN A 204 31.77 5.25 -3.39
N VAL A 205 31.48 4.89 -4.64
CA VAL A 205 30.11 4.56 -5.09
C VAL A 205 29.56 3.36 -4.32
N CYS A 206 30.36 2.30 -4.14
CA CYS A 206 29.96 1.14 -3.33
C CYS A 206 29.69 1.50 -1.87
N VAL A 207 30.51 2.37 -1.27
CA VAL A 207 30.28 2.84 0.11
C VAL A 207 28.99 3.66 0.18
N ARG A 208 28.76 4.60 -0.74
CA ARG A 208 27.52 5.39 -0.75
C ARG A 208 26.27 4.53 -0.98
N PHE A 209 26.36 3.47 -1.76
CA PHE A 209 25.23 2.59 -2.03
C PHE A 209 24.93 1.63 -0.86
N LYS A 210 25.94 1.29 -0.07
CA LYS A 210 25.80 0.35 1.07
C LYS A 210 25.59 1.05 2.42
N CYS A 211 25.95 2.32 2.55
CA CYS A 211 25.99 3.06 3.81
C CYS A 211 25.21 4.36 3.69
#